data_AF-A0A1C3PEX8-F1
#
_entry.id   AF-A0A1C3PEX8-F1
#
_cell.length_a   1.000
_cell.length_b   1.000
_cell.length_c   1.000
_cell.angle_alpha   90.00
_cell.angle_beta   90.00
_cell.angle_gamma   90.00
#
_symmetry.space_group_name_H-M   'P 1'
#
loop_
_entity.id
_entity.type
_entity.pdbx_description
1 polymer ?
#
loop_
_entity_poly.entity_id
_entity_poly.type
_entity_poly.pdbx_seq_one_letter_code
_entity_poly.pdbx_strand_id
1 'polypeptide(L)'
;MDRPVPASLSHLSSRLRTAVRGQPVWLVFVGLLLLTASSSWFAESESSRGVATTAFLMTVVALKIHLVGMHFMELRYAPLALKLAFHGWIAVVWGLIVGFS
;
A
#
# COMPACT_ATOMS: atom_id res chain seq x y z
N MET A 1 -7.84 -21.73 -33.55
CA MET A 1 -9.29 -21.48 -33.39
C MET A 1 -9.45 -20.01 -33.05
N ASP A 2 -9.44 -19.16 -34.07
CA ASP A 2 -9.46 -17.70 -33.91
C ASP A 2 -10.89 -17.22 -34.13
N ARG A 3 -11.68 -17.23 -33.05
CA ARG A 3 -13.02 -16.63 -33.10
C ARG A 3 -12.84 -15.11 -33.15
N PRO A 4 -13.47 -14.39 -34.10
CA PRO A 4 -13.38 -12.94 -34.15
C PRO A 4 -13.90 -12.38 -32.82
N VAL A 5 -13.01 -11.76 -32.06
CA VAL A 5 -13.37 -11.11 -30.79
C VAL A 5 -14.37 -10.01 -31.12
N PRO A 6 -15.59 -10.01 -30.54
CA PRO A 6 -16.59 -9.00 -30.84
C PRO A 6 -16.04 -7.61 -30.52
N ALA A 7 -16.25 -6.66 -31.43
CA ALA A 7 -15.70 -5.31 -31.36
C ALA A 7 -16.04 -4.59 -30.03
N SER A 8 -17.16 -4.96 -29.39
CA SER A 8 -17.53 -4.45 -28.06
C SER A 8 -16.48 -4.77 -26.98
N LEU A 9 -15.87 -5.96 -27.01
CA LEU A 9 -14.87 -6.38 -26.01
C LEU A 9 -13.51 -5.70 -26.23
N SER A 10 -13.13 -5.39 -27.48
CA SER A 10 -11.88 -4.68 -27.75
C SER A 10 -11.97 -3.22 -27.30
N HIS A 11 -13.11 -2.55 -27.52
CA HIS A 11 -13.36 -1.20 -27.02
C HIS A 11 -13.46 -1.16 -25.48
N LEU A 12 -14.06 -2.16 -24.84
CA LEU A 12 -14.09 -2.26 -23.39
C LEU A 12 -12.69 -2.46 -22.81
N SER A 13 -11.90 -3.36 -23.39
CA SER A 13 -10.55 -3.66 -22.91
C SER A 13 -9.60 -2.47 -23.06
N SER A 14 -9.72 -1.68 -24.13
CA SER A 14 -8.92 -0.46 -24.34
C SER A 14 -9.33 0.64 -23.37
N ARG A 15 -10.63 0.82 -23.09
CA ARG A 15 -11.14 1.77 -22.07
C ARG A 15 -10.76 1.39 -20.65
N LEU A 16 -10.83 0.11 -20.30
CA LEU A 16 -10.34 -0.38 -19.00
C LEU A 16 -8.83 -0.15 -18.87
N ARG A 17 -8.07 -0.45 -19.93
CA ARG A 17 -6.61 -0.29 -19.93
C ARG A 17 -6.19 1.18 -19.86
N THR A 18 -6.94 2.12 -20.44
CA THR A 18 -6.65 3.56 -20.30
C THR A 18 -7.12 4.14 -18.97
N ALA A 19 -8.27 3.70 -18.43
CA ALA A 19 -8.75 4.12 -17.11
C ALA A 19 -7.79 3.68 -15.99
N VAL A 20 -7.22 2.47 -16.10
CA VAL A 20 -6.31 1.88 -15.11
C VAL A 20 -4.90 2.47 -15.20
N ARG A 21 -4.43 2.85 -16.40
CA ARG A 21 -3.03 3.25 -16.64
C ARG A 21 -2.72 4.71 -16.30
N GLY A 22 -3.74 5.54 -16.04
CA GLY A 22 -3.57 6.98 -15.79
C GLY A 22 -3.73 7.44 -14.34
N GLN A 23 -4.15 6.58 -13.40
CA GLN A 23 -4.48 6.99 -12.04
C GLN A 23 -3.39 6.57 -11.06
N PRO A 24 -2.66 7.51 -10.41
CA PRO A 24 -1.64 7.18 -9.41
C PRO A 24 -2.21 6.34 -8.25
N VAL A 25 -3.51 6.45 -7.99
CA VAL A 25 -4.26 5.63 -7.02
C VAL A 25 -4.20 4.14 -7.34
N TRP A 26 -4.21 3.73 -8.62
CA TRP A 26 -4.14 2.31 -8.99
C TRP A 26 -2.78 1.69 -8.66
N LEU A 27 -1.69 2.44 -8.89
CA LEU A 27 -0.34 1.98 -8.52
C LEU A 27 -0.19 1.85 -7.01
N VAL A 28 -0.75 2.79 -6.24
CA VAL A 28 -0.76 2.73 -4.78
C VAL A 28 -1.58 1.53 -4.30
N PHE A 29 -2.74 1.30 -4.91
CA PHE A 29 -3.58 0.15 -4.60
C PHE A 29 -2.86 -1.19 -4.82
N VAL A 30 -2.21 -1.37 -5.98
CA VAL A 30 -1.40 -2.55 -6.28
C VAL A 30 -0.24 -2.67 -5.28
N GLY A 31 0.42 -1.56 -4.94
CA GLY A 31 1.49 -1.52 -3.93
C GLY A 31 1.00 -1.97 -2.55
N LEU A 32 -0.16 -1.48 -2.09
CA LEU A 32 -0.78 -1.87 -0.83
C LEU A 32 -1.18 -3.36 -0.82
N LEU A 33 -1.66 -3.87 -1.95
CA LEU A 33 -2.05 -5.27 -2.10
C LEU A 33 -0.83 -6.18 -1.99
N LEU A 34 0.25 -5.84 -2.71
CA LEU A 34 1.53 -6.55 -2.61
C LEU A 34 2.09 -6.49 -1.19
N LEU A 35 2.10 -5.31 -0.56
CA LEU A 35 2.64 -5.15 0.79
C LEU A 35 1.86 -6.00 1.82
N THR A 36 0.54 -6.10 1.64
CA THR A 36 -0.32 -6.93 2.48
C THR A 36 -0.08 -8.42 2.25
N ALA A 37 -0.01 -8.85 0.99
CA ALA A 37 0.29 -10.24 0.64
C ALA A 37 1.68 -10.66 1.18
N SER A 38 2.68 -9.80 1.01
CA SER A 38 4.03 -10.01 1.55
C SER A 38 4.01 -10.12 3.07
N SER A 39 3.29 -9.25 3.78
CA SER A 39 3.19 -9.34 5.25
C SER A 39 2.55 -10.65 5.73
N SER A 40 1.54 -11.16 5.02
CA SER A 40 0.86 -12.40 5.39
C SER A 40 1.77 -13.61 5.19
N TRP A 41 2.50 -13.66 4.07
CA TRP A 41 3.47 -14.73 3.81
C TRP A 41 4.65 -14.70 4.78
N PHE A 42 5.15 -13.51 5.10
CA PHE A 42 6.26 -13.35 6.06
C PHE A 42 5.85 -13.70 7.49
N ALA A 43 4.61 -13.37 7.88
CA ALA A 43 4.08 -13.75 9.19
C ALA A 43 3.97 -15.27 9.36
N GLU A 44 3.65 -16.00 8.28
CA GLU A 44 3.61 -17.47 8.31
C GLU A 44 5.02 -18.09 8.31
N SER A 45 6.01 -17.50 7.63
CA SER A 45 7.39 -18.00 7.61
C SER A 45 8.17 -17.77 8.90
N GLU A 46 7.84 -16.72 9.65
CA GLU A 46 8.61 -16.26 10.82
C GLU A 46 7.84 -16.31 12.15
N SER A 47 6.85 -17.19 12.25
CA SER A 47 6.05 -17.47 13.46
C SER A 47 6.86 -17.71 14.76
N SER A 48 8.20 -17.84 14.71
CA SER A 48 9.03 -18.16 15.88
C SER A 48 10.22 -17.22 16.22
N ARG A 49 10.44 -16.06 15.57
CA ARG A 49 11.71 -15.30 15.79
C ARG A 49 11.62 -13.77 15.96
N GLY A 50 11.22 -13.35 17.16
CA GLY A 50 11.82 -12.20 17.87
C GLY A 50 11.63 -10.78 17.31
N VAL A 51 12.23 -9.81 18.03
CA VAL A 51 12.16 -8.34 17.81
C VAL A 51 12.32 -7.93 16.34
N ALA A 52 13.14 -8.65 15.57
CA ALA A 52 13.38 -8.39 14.15
C ALA A 52 12.11 -8.56 13.28
N THR A 53 11.30 -9.61 13.51
CA THR A 53 10.04 -9.82 12.79
C THR A 53 9.04 -8.72 13.13
N THR A 54 8.95 -8.33 14.41
CA THR A 54 8.08 -7.23 14.83
C THR A 54 8.49 -5.90 14.18
N ALA A 55 9.79 -5.60 14.16
CA ALA A 55 10.32 -4.40 13.51
C ALA A 55 10.03 -4.37 11.99
N PHE A 56 10.16 -5.52 11.32
CA PHE A 56 9.83 -5.64 9.89
C PHE A 56 8.34 -5.42 9.62
N LEU A 57 7.46 -6.11 10.36
CA LEU A 57 6.01 -5.96 10.22
C LEU A 57 5.56 -4.54 10.52
N MET A 58 6.10 -3.91 11.57
CA MET A 58 5.79 -2.52 11.91
C MET A 58 6.26 -1.55 10.82
N THR A 59 7.40 -1.82 10.18
CA THR A 59 7.87 -1.01 9.03
C THR A 59 6.92 -1.12 7.84
N VAL A 60 6.45 -2.34 7.54
CA VAL A 60 5.44 -2.59 6.50
C VAL A 60 4.14 -1.83 6.80
N VAL A 61 3.66 -1.88 8.05
CA VAL A 61 2.47 -1.14 8.49
C VAL A 61 2.66 0.37 8.35
N ALA A 62 3.80 0.91 8.77
CA ALA A 62 4.11 2.33 8.64
C ALA A 62 4.11 2.80 7.17
N LEU A 63 4.68 2.00 6.26
CA LEU A 63 4.65 2.26 4.82
C LEU A 63 3.22 2.28 4.27
N LYS A 64 2.39 1.32 4.72
CA LYS A 64 0.97 1.22 4.36
C LYS A 64 0.20 2.47 4.77
N ILE A 65 0.37 2.90 6.02
CA ILE A 65 -0.30 4.09 6.56
C ILE A 65 0.15 5.35 5.81
N HIS A 66 1.44 5.47 5.47
CA HIS A 66 1.95 6.58 4.67
C HIS A 66 1.33 6.63 3.26
N LEU A 67 1.28 5.49 2.57
CA LEU A 67 0.70 5.37 1.23
C LEU A 67 -0.80 5.70 1.22
N VAL A 68 -1.55 5.15 2.19
CA VAL A 68 -2.99 5.42 2.36
C VAL A 68 -3.23 6.89 2.69
N GLY A 69 -2.48 7.44 3.65
CA GLY A 69 -2.60 8.85 4.04
C GLY A 69 -2.37 9.77 2.85
N MET A 70 -1.24 9.65 2.15
CA MET A 70 -0.91 10.58 1.06
C MET A 70 -1.81 10.46 -0.17
N HIS A 71 -2.32 9.27 -0.50
CA HIS A 71 -2.99 9.01 -1.79
C HIS A 71 -4.49 8.76 -1.70
N PHE A 72 -5.01 8.26 -0.57
CA PHE A 72 -6.44 7.98 -0.41
C PHE A 72 -7.16 9.03 0.44
N MET A 73 -6.45 9.65 1.40
CA MET A 73 -7.03 10.67 2.28
C MET A 73 -6.83 12.11 1.76
N GLU A 74 -6.41 12.28 0.49
CA GLU A 74 -6.05 13.58 -0.13
C GLU A 74 -5.07 14.44 0.69
N LEU A 75 -4.34 13.87 1.65
CA LEU A 75 -3.36 14.61 2.47
C LEU A 75 -2.25 15.23 1.62
N ARG A 76 -2.08 14.82 0.36
CA ARG A 76 -1.21 15.47 -0.62
C ARG A 76 -1.47 16.98 -0.74
N TYR A 77 -2.74 17.41 -0.67
CA TYR A 77 -3.14 18.82 -0.72
C TYR A 77 -3.28 19.45 0.67
N ALA A 78 -3.14 18.68 1.74
CA ALA A 78 -3.21 19.18 3.10
C ALA A 78 -1.96 20.02 3.48
N PRO A 79 -2.13 21.03 4.36
CA PRO A 79 -1.03 21.87 4.84
C PRO A 79 0.08 21.03 5.48
N LEU A 80 1.33 21.48 5.32
CA LEU A 80 2.54 20.75 5.74
C LEU A 80 2.53 20.33 7.21
N ALA A 81 1.91 21.13 8.08
CA ALA A 81 1.76 20.80 9.51
C ALA A 81 1.01 19.48 9.74
N LEU A 82 -0.03 19.20 8.95
CA LEU A 82 -0.83 17.97 9.08
C LEU A 82 -0.05 16.75 8.59
N LYS A 83 0.74 16.91 7.50
CA LYS A 83 1.64 15.87 6.99
C LYS A 83 2.69 15.51 8.04
N LEU A 84 3.31 16.53 8.64
CA LEU A 84 4.35 16.33 9.64
C LEU A 84 3.80 15.71 10.93
N ALA A 85 2.62 16.13 11.37
CA ALA A 85 1.93 15.51 12.52
C ALA A 85 1.62 14.03 12.25
N PHE A 86 1.16 13.71 11.04
CA PHE A 86 0.86 12.33 10.64
C PHE A 86 2.12 11.45 10.57
N HIS A 87 3.20 11.95 9.97
CA HIS A 87 4.49 11.27 9.95
C HIS A 87 5.09 11.10 11.35
N GLY A 88 5.02 12.15 12.17
CA GLY A 88 5.48 12.12 13.55
C GLY A 88 4.71 11.09 14.38
N TRP A 89 3.39 11.01 14.23
CA TRP A 89 2.58 9.99 14.88
C TRP A 89 2.98 8.57 14.49
N ILE A 90 3.17 8.32 13.18
CA ILE A 90 3.63 7.01 12.69
C ILE A 90 4.99 6.64 13.30
N ALA A 91 5.93 7.58 13.32
CA ALA A 91 7.27 7.35 13.86
C ALA A 91 7.24 7.07 15.38
N VAL A 92 6.42 7.81 16.13
CA VAL A 92 6.26 7.61 17.57
C VAL A 92 5.66 6.24 17.88
N VAL A 93 4.56 5.87 17.22
CA VAL A 93 3.91 4.57 17.44
C VAL A 93 4.83 3.42 17.02
N TRP A 94 5.50 3.54 15.88
CA TRP A 94 6.49 2.56 15.42
C TRP A 94 7.63 2.39 16.44
N GLY A 95 8.21 3.50 16.90
CA GLY A 95 9.30 3.48 17.86
C GLY A 95 8.90 2.91 19.21
N LEU A 96 7.69 3.22 19.69
CA LEU A 96 7.16 2.65 20.93
C LEU A 96 6.98 1.14 20.82
N ILE A 97 6.37 0.64 19.74
CA ILE A 97 6.11 -0.80 19.57
C ILE A 97 7.40 -1.58 19.41
N VAL A 98 8.33 -1.10 18.58
CA VAL A 98 9.63 -1.75 18.37
C VAL A 98 10.50 -1.67 19.61
N GLY A 99 10.47 -0.55 20.35
CA GLY A 99 11.22 -0.40 21.59
C GLY A 99 10.69 -1.22 22.76
N PHE A 100 9.40 -1.59 22.75
CA PHE A 100 8.77 -2.44 23.78
C PHE A 100 8.73 -3.94 23.44
N SER A 101 9.03 -4.31 22.20
CA SER A 101 9.03 -5.72 21.74
C SER A 101 10.38 -6.38 21.95
#